data_AF-A0A4Q3C3A5-F1
#
_entry.id   AF-A0A4Q3C3A5-F1
#
_cell.length_a   1.000
_cell.length_b   1.000
_cell.length_c   1.000
_cell.angle_alpha   90.00
_cell.angle_beta   90.00
_cell.angle_gamma   90.00
#
_symmetry.space_group_name_H-M   'P 1'
#
loop_
_entity.id
_entity.type
_entity.pdbx_description
1 polymer ?
#
loop_
_entity_poly.entity_id
_entity_poly.type
_entity_poly.pdbx_seq_one_letter_code
_entity_poly.pdbx_strand_id
1 'polypeptide(L)'
;IEVSVLSKKQLYTTDSRGNVFTIQRNEDAELEFTALLLKQHPDFYEQLHMQTFYLTKTQFFENDWFLDAMEIWRQENITVYGFRELGKNRFNEYKPVISVEVKSGTDWFDTNMDVRYGKQKASLRQLHKSIENKSNYVQLDDGSLGMLPAEWAQQFAAWFAVGEVAESHIRTPKISFASISELYDAHLLSPEVKQQLELYRSRLNNFESITPVPVPAALKTSLRSYQQQGLNWLNFLDDFGFGGCLADDMGLGKTIQVIAFMLVLRHKRPGGTHVIIVPTSLVFNWQQELEKFAPELKVLTLYGISRVKKNTSFSSYDVVLTSYGVLLSDIHFLKTFDFSYIFLDESQAIK
;
A
#
# COMPACT_ATOMS: atom_id res chain seq x y z
N ILE A 1 -0.27 -50.36 8.81
CA ILE A 1 -1.09 -50.66 10.01
C ILE A 1 -1.07 -49.41 10.86
N GLU A 2 -2.23 -48.91 11.26
CA GLU A 2 -2.33 -47.84 12.23
C GLU A 2 -2.21 -48.43 13.63
N VAL A 3 -1.28 -47.92 14.43
CA VAL A 3 -0.94 -48.45 15.75
C VAL A 3 -1.17 -47.35 16.77
N SER A 4 -2.01 -47.62 17.77
CA SER A 4 -2.19 -46.70 18.89
C SER A 4 -0.97 -46.73 19.82
N VAL A 5 -0.30 -45.59 19.96
CA VAL A 5 0.86 -45.41 20.85
C VAL A 5 0.48 -45.55 22.34
N LEU A 6 -0.77 -45.21 22.70
CA LEU A 6 -1.28 -45.37 24.07
C LEU A 6 -1.69 -46.81 24.41
N SER A 7 -1.78 -47.71 23.43
CA SER A 7 -2.16 -49.10 23.65
C SER A 7 -0.92 -49.99 23.74
N LYS A 8 -0.76 -50.74 24.86
CA LYS A 8 0.30 -51.76 25.00
C LYS A 8 -0.04 -53.12 24.37
N LYS A 9 -1.04 -53.18 23.47
CA LYS A 9 -1.43 -54.42 22.82
C LYS A 9 -0.34 -54.90 21.85
N GLN A 10 -0.12 -56.21 21.86
CA GLN A 10 0.80 -56.86 20.93
C GLN A 10 0.25 -56.80 19.51
N LEU A 11 1.11 -56.45 18.56
CA LEU A 11 0.74 -56.18 17.18
C LEU A 11 1.04 -57.39 16.30
N TYR A 12 0.12 -57.71 15.41
CA TYR A 12 0.22 -58.84 14.49
C TYR A 12 -0.02 -58.35 13.07
N THR A 13 0.71 -58.91 12.11
CA THR A 13 0.49 -58.67 10.68
C THR A 13 0.70 -59.97 9.89
N THR A 14 0.28 -59.98 8.64
CA THR A 14 0.35 -61.14 7.75
C THR A 14 1.34 -60.89 6.62
N ASP A 15 2.21 -61.86 6.36
CA ASP A 15 3.10 -61.82 5.18
C ASP A 15 2.31 -62.03 3.86
N SER A 16 3.00 -61.92 2.73
CA SER A 16 2.42 -62.14 1.39
C SER A 16 1.94 -63.57 1.14
N ARG A 17 2.19 -64.50 2.07
CA ARG A 17 1.77 -65.91 2.05
C ARG A 17 0.69 -66.20 3.10
N GLY A 18 0.21 -65.19 3.83
CA GLY A 18 -0.84 -65.31 4.84
C GLY A 18 -0.38 -65.75 6.23
N ASN A 19 0.93 -65.86 6.49
CA ASN A 19 1.42 -66.23 7.82
C ASN A 19 1.42 -65.03 8.76
N VAL A 20 0.88 -65.22 9.97
CA VAL A 20 0.82 -64.18 10.99
C VAL A 20 2.17 -64.09 11.72
N PHE A 21 2.74 -62.89 11.82
CA PHE A 21 3.92 -62.61 12.61
C PHE A 21 3.72 -61.38 13.51
N THR A 22 4.49 -61.32 14.60
CA THR A 22 4.45 -60.21 15.57
C THR A 22 5.30 -59.05 15.08
N ILE A 23 4.75 -57.83 15.18
CA ILE A 23 5.51 -56.60 14.95
C ILE A 23 6.11 -56.16 16.29
N GLN A 24 7.43 -55.99 16.32
CA GLN A 24 8.09 -55.31 17.44
C GLN A 24 7.81 -53.82 17.37
N ARG A 25 7.40 -53.26 18.51
CA ARG A 25 7.17 -51.82 18.68
C ARG A 25 8.50 -51.12 18.88
N ASN A 26 8.62 -49.90 18.37
CA ASN A 26 9.76 -49.05 18.66
C ASN A 26 9.42 -48.20 19.89
N GLU A 27 9.78 -48.71 21.08
CA GLU A 27 9.41 -48.09 22.35
C GLU A 27 10.01 -46.68 22.51
N ASP A 28 11.23 -46.46 22.03
CA ASP A 28 11.91 -45.16 22.10
C ASP A 28 11.17 -44.10 21.27
N ALA A 29 10.83 -44.42 20.01
CA ALA A 29 10.09 -43.51 19.14
C ALA A 29 8.67 -43.23 19.65
N GLU A 30 8.01 -44.24 20.23
CA GLU A 30 6.69 -44.08 20.85
C GLU A 30 6.75 -43.17 22.10
N LEU A 31 7.80 -43.30 22.90
CA LEU A 31 8.02 -42.47 24.09
C LEU A 31 8.38 -41.03 23.71
N GLU A 32 9.22 -40.83 22.70
CA GLU A 32 9.54 -39.50 22.15
C GLU A 32 8.30 -38.78 21.61
N PHE A 33 7.49 -39.47 20.79
CA PHE A 33 6.24 -38.93 20.27
C PHE A 33 5.26 -38.55 21.39
N THR A 34 5.09 -39.43 22.38
CA THR A 34 4.20 -39.17 23.52
C THR A 34 4.72 -38.00 24.37
N ALA A 35 6.01 -37.96 24.65
CA ALA A 35 6.63 -36.88 25.40
C ALA A 35 6.51 -35.53 24.69
N LEU A 36 6.64 -35.51 23.35
CA LEU A 36 6.41 -34.33 22.54
C LEU A 36 4.97 -33.83 22.71
N LEU A 37 3.96 -34.71 22.59
CA LEU A 37 2.56 -34.34 22.77
C LEU A 37 2.30 -33.79 24.17
N LEU A 38 2.75 -34.46 25.23
CA LEU A 38 2.53 -34.02 26.61
C LEU A 38 3.11 -32.62 26.89
N LYS A 39 4.26 -32.29 26.30
CA LYS A 39 4.85 -30.95 26.42
C LYS A 39 4.02 -29.86 25.76
N GLN A 40 3.15 -30.18 24.81
CA GLN A 40 2.36 -29.18 24.09
C GLN A 40 1.22 -28.61 24.91
N HIS A 41 0.53 -29.40 25.74
CA HIS A 41 -0.64 -28.92 26.47
C HIS A 41 -0.71 -29.51 27.89
N PRO A 42 -0.92 -28.68 28.95
CA PRO A 42 -0.98 -29.14 30.34
C PRO A 42 -1.98 -30.29 30.56
N ASP A 43 -3.20 -30.17 29.99
CA ASP A 43 -4.25 -31.18 30.13
C ASP A 43 -3.88 -32.57 29.62
N PHE A 44 -2.91 -32.69 28.71
CA PHE A 44 -2.50 -34.00 28.22
C PHE A 44 -1.81 -34.83 29.30
N TYR A 45 -1.15 -34.20 30.29
CA TYR A 45 -0.60 -34.91 31.44
C TYR A 45 -1.68 -35.60 32.26
N GLU A 46 -2.82 -34.93 32.47
CA GLU A 46 -3.93 -35.50 33.23
C GLU A 46 -4.60 -36.65 32.47
N GLN A 47 -4.47 -36.71 31.14
CA GLN A 47 -5.11 -37.69 30.27
C GLN A 47 -4.25 -38.92 29.96
N LEU A 48 -3.05 -39.05 30.55
CA LEU A 48 -2.11 -40.16 30.32
C LEU A 48 -2.68 -41.57 30.52
N HIS A 49 -3.70 -41.69 31.38
CA HIS A 49 -4.37 -42.95 31.69
C HIS A 49 -5.55 -43.25 30.75
N MET A 50 -5.88 -42.36 29.83
CA MET A 50 -6.97 -42.50 28.87
C MET A 50 -6.49 -43.16 27.58
N GLN A 51 -7.44 -43.61 26.75
CA GLN A 51 -7.13 -44.22 25.45
C GLN A 51 -6.86 -43.19 24.35
N THR A 52 -7.23 -41.93 24.58
CA THR A 52 -7.12 -40.83 23.61
C THR A 52 -6.88 -39.52 24.35
N PHE A 53 -6.01 -38.68 23.77
CA PHE A 53 -5.93 -37.28 24.16
C PHE A 53 -7.05 -36.48 23.48
N TYR A 54 -7.64 -35.54 24.20
CA TYR A 54 -8.64 -34.63 23.66
C TYR A 54 -8.50 -33.24 24.27
N LEU A 55 -8.89 -32.23 23.48
CA LEU A 55 -9.07 -30.86 23.93
C LEU A 55 -10.48 -30.42 23.61
N THR A 56 -11.07 -29.59 24.48
CA THR A 56 -12.30 -28.89 24.14
C THR A 56 -12.04 -27.85 23.06
N LYS A 57 -13.09 -27.40 22.36
CA LYS A 57 -12.96 -26.34 21.36
C LYS A 57 -12.32 -25.07 21.94
N THR A 58 -12.69 -24.69 23.16
CA THR A 58 -12.15 -23.48 23.80
C THR A 58 -10.65 -23.58 24.01
N GLN A 59 -10.17 -24.70 24.58
CA GLN A 59 -8.74 -24.94 24.82
C GLN A 59 -7.95 -25.01 23.51
N PHE A 60 -8.53 -25.61 22.47
CA PHE A 60 -7.87 -25.70 21.16
C PHE A 60 -7.57 -24.33 20.53
N PHE A 61 -8.45 -23.34 20.73
CA PHE A 61 -8.30 -21.97 20.21
C PHE A 61 -7.70 -21.00 21.23
N GLU A 62 -7.40 -21.43 22.46
CA GLU A 62 -6.86 -20.57 23.49
C GLU A 62 -5.42 -20.18 23.14
N ASN A 63 -5.13 -18.88 23.16
CA ASN A 63 -3.81 -18.30 22.86
C ASN A 63 -3.18 -18.84 21.55
N ASP A 64 -4.01 -19.13 20.55
CA ASP A 64 -3.59 -19.66 19.25
C ASP A 64 -2.81 -20.99 19.33
N TRP A 65 -2.97 -21.75 20.42
CA TRP A 65 -2.21 -22.97 20.73
C TRP A 65 -2.08 -23.94 19.55
N PHE A 66 -3.18 -24.19 18.83
CA PHE A 66 -3.14 -25.17 17.74
C PHE A 66 -2.21 -24.76 16.61
N LEU A 67 -1.99 -23.46 16.37
CA LEU A 67 -1.06 -23.00 15.34
C LEU A 67 0.39 -23.30 15.74
N ASP A 68 0.72 -23.08 17.02
CA ASP A 68 2.02 -23.45 17.59
C ASP A 68 2.24 -24.96 17.53
N ALA A 69 1.26 -25.74 17.98
CA ALA A 69 1.33 -27.19 17.99
C ALA A 69 1.49 -27.76 16.57
N MET A 70 0.69 -27.28 15.60
CA MET A 70 0.77 -27.71 14.20
C MET A 70 2.11 -27.36 13.56
N GLU A 71 2.71 -26.21 13.91
CA GLU A 71 4.04 -25.83 13.44
C GLU A 71 5.11 -26.80 13.96
N ILE A 72 5.12 -27.08 15.26
CA ILE A 72 6.06 -28.02 15.89
C ILE A 72 5.88 -29.43 15.32
N TRP A 73 4.65 -29.91 15.21
CA TRP A 73 4.36 -31.23 14.65
C TRP A 73 4.86 -31.37 13.22
N ARG A 74 4.73 -30.34 12.38
CA ARG A 74 5.31 -30.35 11.02
C ARG A 74 6.84 -30.42 11.03
N GLN A 75 7.51 -29.71 11.94
CA GLN A 75 8.97 -29.76 12.08
C GLN A 75 9.45 -31.15 12.50
N GLU A 76 8.68 -31.84 13.35
CA GLU A 76 8.91 -33.22 13.79
C GLU A 76 8.39 -34.29 12.82
N ASN A 77 8.02 -33.91 11.59
CA ASN A 77 7.46 -34.80 10.55
C ASN A 77 6.17 -35.54 10.95
N ILE A 78 5.40 -35.00 11.88
CA ILE A 78 4.09 -35.52 12.29
C ILE A 78 3.02 -34.98 11.36
N THR A 79 2.25 -35.88 10.76
CA THR A 79 1.13 -35.54 9.87
C THR A 79 -0.19 -35.62 10.62
N VAL A 80 -0.97 -34.54 10.58
CA VAL A 80 -2.32 -34.51 11.18
C VAL A 80 -3.37 -34.86 10.14
N TYR A 81 -4.17 -35.89 10.44
CA TYR A 81 -5.27 -36.34 9.60
C TYR A 81 -6.61 -35.78 10.10
N GLY A 82 -7.57 -35.59 9.19
CA GLY A 82 -8.96 -35.22 9.52
C GLY A 82 -9.20 -33.75 9.92
N PHE A 83 -8.19 -32.89 10.03
CA PHE A 83 -8.36 -31.49 10.44
C PHE A 83 -9.34 -30.71 9.52
N ARG A 84 -9.26 -30.95 8.21
CA ARG A 84 -10.14 -30.34 7.18
C ARG A 84 -11.52 -31.00 7.05
N GLU A 85 -11.69 -32.19 7.61
CA GLU A 85 -12.94 -32.98 7.51
C GLU A 85 -13.92 -32.67 8.65
N LEU A 86 -13.46 -31.95 9.68
CA LEU A 86 -14.31 -31.44 10.75
C LEU A 86 -15.34 -30.48 10.13
N GLY A 87 -16.60 -30.89 10.00
CA GLY A 87 -17.67 -30.20 9.24
C GLY A 87 -18.05 -28.77 9.67
N LYS A 88 -17.34 -28.18 10.64
CA LYS A 88 -17.43 -26.76 11.06
C LYS A 88 -16.06 -26.07 11.16
N ASN A 89 -14.97 -26.76 10.84
CA ASN A 89 -13.62 -26.25 10.91
C ASN A 89 -13.21 -25.70 9.54
N ARG A 90 -13.28 -24.39 9.39
CA ARG A 90 -12.79 -23.70 8.19
C ARG A 90 -11.41 -23.09 8.42
N PHE A 91 -10.76 -23.33 9.56
CA PHE A 91 -9.53 -22.65 9.89
C PHE A 91 -8.35 -23.17 9.10
N ASN A 92 -7.41 -22.28 8.79
CA ASN A 92 -6.13 -22.62 8.20
C ASN A 92 -5.15 -23.07 9.30
N GLU A 93 -4.35 -24.10 9.02
CA GLU A 93 -3.42 -24.72 9.96
C GLU A 93 -2.04 -24.05 10.02
N TYR A 94 -1.82 -23.00 9.23
CA TYR A 94 -0.55 -22.27 9.15
C TYR A 94 -0.68 -20.92 9.86
N LYS A 95 0.39 -20.52 10.57
CA LYS A 95 0.57 -19.13 10.98
C LYS A 95 0.72 -18.22 9.76
N PRO A 96 0.32 -16.94 9.86
CA PRO A 96 0.55 -16.01 8.79
C PRO A 96 2.05 -15.71 8.64
N VAL A 97 2.55 -15.83 7.42
CA VAL A 97 3.81 -15.23 7.01
C VAL A 97 3.48 -13.87 6.40
N ILE A 98 3.94 -12.81 7.07
CA ILE A 98 3.62 -11.42 6.72
C ILE A 98 4.90 -10.75 6.24
N SER A 99 4.88 -10.26 5.02
CA SER A 99 5.94 -9.44 4.43
C SER A 99 5.38 -8.07 4.12
N VAL A 100 6.01 -7.02 4.64
CA VAL A 100 5.62 -5.62 4.42
C VAL A 100 6.82 -4.84 3.93
N GLU A 101 6.63 -4.06 2.88
CA GLU A 101 7.67 -3.20 2.32
C GLU A 101 7.06 -1.86 1.88
N VAL A 102 7.60 -0.76 2.40
CA VAL A 102 7.20 0.59 2.00
C VAL A 102 8.18 1.12 0.96
N LYS A 103 7.64 1.45 -0.22
CA LYS A 103 8.36 2.03 -1.34
C LYS A 103 7.96 3.48 -1.57
N SER A 104 8.88 4.24 -2.15
CA SER A 104 8.59 5.60 -2.59
C SER A 104 8.12 5.59 -4.04
N GLY A 105 6.93 6.14 -4.28
CA GLY A 105 6.43 6.49 -5.61
C GLY A 105 6.65 7.98 -5.92
N THR A 106 5.98 8.50 -6.95
CA THR A 106 6.05 9.93 -7.31
C THR A 106 5.33 10.80 -6.28
N ASP A 107 4.04 10.55 -6.04
CA ASP A 107 3.20 11.34 -5.14
C ASP A 107 2.89 10.63 -3.82
N TRP A 108 3.16 9.33 -3.75
CA TRP A 108 2.72 8.42 -2.70
C TRP A 108 3.89 7.64 -2.10
N PHE A 109 3.73 7.24 -0.85
CA PHE A 109 4.38 6.07 -0.29
C PHE A 109 3.47 4.86 -0.52
N ASP A 110 4.00 3.83 -1.17
CA ASP A 110 3.27 2.60 -1.47
C ASP A 110 3.69 1.51 -0.48
N THR A 111 2.77 1.14 0.41
CA THR A 111 2.96 0.01 1.34
C THR A 111 2.46 -1.26 0.68
N ASN A 112 3.40 -2.13 0.30
CA ASN A 112 3.12 -3.44 -0.26
C ASN A 112 3.07 -4.47 0.87
N MET A 113 2.04 -5.30 0.86
CA MET A 113 1.82 -6.31 1.90
C MET A 113 1.52 -7.66 1.25
N ASP A 114 2.25 -8.69 1.66
CA ASP A 114 1.97 -10.09 1.32
C ASP A 114 1.69 -10.86 2.61
N VAL A 115 0.46 -11.33 2.78
CA VAL A 115 0.04 -12.12 3.95
C VAL A 115 -0.36 -13.51 3.47
N ARG A 116 0.42 -14.52 3.86
CA ARG A 116 0.26 -15.90 3.39
C ARG A 116 0.02 -16.87 4.53
N TYR A 117 -0.82 -17.86 4.28
CA TYR A 117 -1.14 -18.94 5.19
C TYR A 117 -0.82 -20.26 4.48
N GLY A 118 0.43 -20.71 4.62
CA GLY A 118 0.96 -21.82 3.82
C GLY A 118 0.93 -21.49 2.33
N LYS A 119 0.14 -22.23 1.55
CA LYS A 119 -0.03 -21.98 0.10
C LYS A 119 -1.08 -20.92 -0.23
N GLN A 120 -1.92 -20.56 0.73
CA GLN A 120 -3.01 -19.60 0.54
C GLN A 120 -2.54 -18.18 0.80
N LYS A 121 -3.20 -17.22 0.16
CA LYS A 121 -2.94 -15.79 0.33
C LYS A 121 -4.19 -15.10 0.84
N ALA A 122 -4.00 -14.09 1.69
CA ALA A 122 -5.04 -13.12 2.01
C ALA A 122 -4.86 -11.89 1.12
N SER A 123 -5.89 -11.55 0.36
CA SER A 123 -5.91 -10.29 -0.39
C SER A 123 -6.02 -9.10 0.55
N LEU A 124 -5.51 -7.94 0.11
CA LEU A 124 -5.59 -6.70 0.88
C LEU A 124 -7.05 -6.31 1.19
N ARG A 125 -7.97 -6.55 0.25
CA ARG A 125 -9.41 -6.30 0.44
C ARG A 125 -10.02 -7.19 1.52
N GLN A 126 -9.67 -8.48 1.57
CA GLN A 126 -10.13 -9.39 2.62
C GLN A 126 -9.57 -8.97 3.99
N LEU A 127 -8.28 -8.60 4.04
CA LEU A 127 -7.65 -8.08 5.26
C LEU A 127 -8.34 -6.82 5.76
N HIS A 128 -8.52 -5.82 4.90
CA HIS A 128 -9.19 -4.57 5.23
C HIS A 128 -10.59 -4.82 5.81
N LYS A 129 -11.39 -5.64 5.11
CA LYS A 129 -12.74 -6.01 5.56
C LYS A 129 -12.73 -6.72 6.92
N SER A 130 -11.76 -7.59 7.18
CA SER A 130 -11.64 -8.28 8.48
C SER A 130 -11.31 -7.31 9.61
N ILE A 131 -10.42 -6.35 9.37
CA ILE A 131 -10.06 -5.31 10.34
C ILE A 131 -11.25 -4.39 10.63
N GLU A 132 -11.98 -3.94 9.59
CA GLU A 132 -13.19 -3.13 9.76
C GLU A 132 -14.26 -3.83 10.61
N ASN A 133 -14.42 -5.15 10.41
CA ASN A 133 -15.37 -5.96 11.18
C ASN A 133 -14.83 -6.37 12.56
N LYS A 134 -13.64 -5.92 12.96
CA LYS A 134 -12.96 -6.32 14.21
C LYS A 134 -12.87 -7.84 14.36
N SER A 135 -12.66 -8.52 13.23
CA SER A 135 -12.52 -9.98 13.16
C SER A 135 -11.06 -10.36 13.39
N ASN A 136 -10.83 -11.32 14.28
CA ASN A 136 -9.51 -11.94 14.48
C ASN A 136 -9.15 -12.94 13.37
N TYR A 137 -9.98 -13.03 12.33
CA TYR A 137 -9.87 -13.97 11.23
C TYR A 137 -10.01 -13.30 9.88
N VAL A 138 -9.25 -13.80 8.91
CA VAL A 138 -9.26 -13.36 7.51
C VAL A 138 -9.73 -14.50 6.63
N GLN A 139 -10.73 -14.23 5.80
CA GLN A 139 -11.21 -15.20 4.83
C GLN A 139 -10.24 -15.26 3.65
N LEU A 140 -9.71 -16.45 3.37
CA LEU A 140 -8.75 -16.74 2.30
C LEU A 140 -9.48 -17.12 1.00
N ASP A 141 -8.75 -17.17 -0.10
CA ASP A 141 -9.31 -17.44 -1.44
C ASP A 141 -9.94 -18.83 -1.58
N ASP A 142 -9.47 -19.81 -0.82
CA ASP A 142 -10.06 -21.16 -0.76
C ASP A 142 -11.28 -21.26 0.19
N GLY A 143 -11.69 -20.13 0.79
CA GLY A 143 -12.79 -20.06 1.74
C GLY A 143 -12.42 -20.46 3.17
N SER A 144 -11.15 -20.82 3.43
CA SER A 144 -10.66 -21.05 4.78
C SER A 144 -10.46 -19.72 5.55
N LEU A 145 -10.33 -19.80 6.86
CA LEU A 145 -10.15 -18.68 7.79
C LEU A 145 -8.72 -18.73 8.35
N GLY A 146 -7.88 -17.79 7.95
CA GLY A 146 -6.58 -17.57 8.56
C GLY A 146 -6.71 -16.75 9.84
N MET A 147 -6.04 -17.15 10.92
CA MET A 147 -5.99 -16.32 12.14
C MET A 147 -5.06 -15.13 11.94
N LEU A 148 -5.45 -13.97 12.44
CA LEU A 148 -4.64 -12.77 12.39
C LEU A 148 -4.18 -12.41 13.81
N PRO A 149 -2.87 -12.45 14.10
CA PRO A 149 -2.34 -12.05 15.39
C PRO A 149 -2.76 -10.63 15.77
N ALA A 150 -3.08 -10.40 17.05
CA ALA A 150 -3.61 -9.13 17.53
C ALA A 150 -2.66 -7.95 17.26
N GLU A 151 -1.34 -8.17 17.41
CA GLU A 151 -0.31 -7.15 17.13
C GLU A 151 -0.36 -6.70 15.67
N TRP A 152 -0.41 -7.65 14.74
CA TRP A 152 -0.52 -7.36 13.30
C TRP A 152 -1.86 -6.73 12.94
N ALA A 153 -2.96 -7.16 13.56
CA ALA A 153 -4.27 -6.55 13.35
C ALA A 153 -4.27 -5.06 13.73
N GLN A 154 -3.61 -4.70 14.84
CA GLN A 154 -3.47 -3.31 15.28
C GLN A 154 -2.59 -2.49 14.31
N GLN A 155 -1.47 -3.04 13.86
CA GLN A 155 -0.61 -2.37 12.87
C GLN A 155 -1.35 -2.13 11.56
N PHE A 156 -2.04 -3.14 11.03
CA PHE A 156 -2.82 -3.02 9.80
C PHE A 156 -3.92 -1.95 9.93
N ALA A 157 -4.64 -1.93 11.06
CA ALA A 157 -5.64 -0.89 11.32
C ALA A 157 -5.04 0.52 11.29
N ALA A 158 -3.86 0.72 11.88
CA ALA A 158 -3.19 2.01 11.86
C ALA A 158 -2.77 2.43 10.44
N TRP A 159 -2.26 1.49 9.63
CA TRP A 159 -1.88 1.78 8.24
C TRP A 159 -3.07 2.10 7.35
N PHE A 160 -4.18 1.36 7.51
CA PHE A 160 -5.43 1.63 6.79
C PHE A 160 -6.08 2.96 7.18
N ALA A 161 -5.82 3.48 8.38
CA ALA A 161 -6.34 4.78 8.81
C ALA A 161 -5.65 5.98 8.14
N VAL A 162 -4.41 5.81 7.66
CA VAL A 162 -3.57 6.91 7.14
C VAL A 162 -3.42 6.85 5.61
N GLY A 163 -3.71 5.71 4.99
CA GLY A 163 -3.58 5.53 3.54
C GLY A 163 -4.85 5.03 2.88
N GLU A 164 -4.95 5.28 1.58
CA GLU A 164 -6.02 4.76 0.74
C GLU A 164 -5.70 3.33 0.31
N VAL A 165 -6.69 2.43 0.43
CA VAL A 165 -6.55 1.03 0.03
C VAL A 165 -6.75 0.92 -1.48
N ALA A 166 -5.66 0.68 -2.21
CA ALA A 166 -5.70 0.29 -3.61
C ALA A 166 -5.94 -1.23 -3.74
N GLU A 167 -5.90 -1.77 -4.96
CA GLU A 167 -6.20 -3.21 -5.17
C GLU A 167 -5.21 -4.15 -4.45
N SER A 168 -3.93 -3.79 -4.43
CA SER A 168 -2.84 -4.64 -3.93
C SER A 168 -1.92 -3.98 -2.90
N HIS A 169 -2.11 -2.69 -2.63
CA HIS A 169 -1.23 -1.91 -1.76
C HIS A 169 -1.97 -0.74 -1.09
N ILE A 170 -1.36 -0.17 -0.06
CA ILE A 170 -1.88 1.04 0.60
C ILE A 170 -1.09 2.24 0.07
N ARG A 171 -1.80 3.31 -0.31
CA ARG A 171 -1.22 4.57 -0.77
C ARG A 171 -1.33 5.62 0.31
N THR A 172 -0.20 6.08 0.81
CA THR A 172 -0.15 7.20 1.76
C THR A 172 0.43 8.43 1.06
N PRO A 173 -0.26 9.59 1.06
CA PRO A 173 0.28 10.81 0.47
C PRO A 173 1.65 11.16 1.03
N LYS A 174 2.57 11.66 0.19
CA LYS A 174 3.90 12.10 0.67
C LYS A 174 3.84 13.22 1.71
N ILE A 175 2.79 14.03 1.70
CA ILE A 175 2.58 15.05 2.74
C ILE A 175 2.35 14.44 4.13
N SER A 176 1.89 13.20 4.21
CA SER A 176 1.70 12.44 5.45
C SER A 176 2.97 11.68 5.89
N PHE A 177 4.16 12.13 5.48
CA PHE A 177 5.45 11.48 5.79
C PHE A 177 5.69 11.31 7.31
N ALA A 178 5.14 12.18 8.16
CA ALA A 178 5.24 12.08 9.61
C ALA A 178 4.57 10.79 10.11
N SER A 179 3.40 10.46 9.58
CA SER A 179 2.70 9.21 9.92
C SER A 179 3.46 7.97 9.45
N ILE A 180 4.13 8.03 8.29
CA ILE A 180 5.00 6.91 7.85
C ILE A 180 6.15 6.70 8.85
N SER A 181 6.73 7.79 9.34
CA SER A 181 7.82 7.74 10.31
C SER A 181 7.43 7.18 11.67
N GLU A 182 6.18 7.38 12.10
CA GLU A 182 5.65 6.95 13.39
C GLU A 182 5.08 5.52 13.35
N LEU A 183 4.43 5.16 12.25
CA LEU A 183 3.66 3.91 12.14
C LEU A 183 4.45 2.72 11.59
N TYR A 184 5.61 2.95 10.96
CA TYR A 184 6.40 1.90 10.33
C TYR A 184 7.79 1.81 10.95
N ASP A 185 8.16 0.59 11.32
CA ASP A 185 9.52 0.32 11.77
C ASP A 185 10.53 0.51 10.65
N ALA A 186 11.74 0.96 11.01
CA ALA A 186 12.79 1.25 10.04
C ALA A 186 13.19 0.06 9.16
N HIS A 187 12.99 -1.19 9.61
CA HIS A 187 13.31 -2.37 8.80
C HIS A 187 12.30 -2.62 7.66
N LEU A 188 11.08 -2.06 7.75
CA LEU A 188 10.04 -2.17 6.72
C LEU A 188 10.19 -1.11 5.61
N LEU A 189 11.03 -0.09 5.85
CA LEU A 189 11.23 1.03 4.94
C LEU A 189 12.40 0.75 3.98
N SER A 190 12.15 0.93 2.69
CA SER A 190 13.20 0.93 1.67
C SER A 190 14.24 2.04 1.91
N PRO A 191 15.50 1.87 1.46
CA PRO A 191 16.55 2.89 1.60
C PRO A 191 16.14 4.26 1.07
N GLU A 192 15.40 4.30 -0.05
CA GLU A 192 14.92 5.51 -0.70
C GLU A 192 13.91 6.25 0.19
N VAL A 193 12.99 5.51 0.82
CA VAL A 193 12.02 6.08 1.76
C VAL A 193 12.72 6.69 2.96
N LYS A 194 13.72 5.99 3.53
CA LYS A 194 14.50 6.53 4.66
C LYS A 194 15.17 7.86 4.33
N GLN A 195 15.80 7.95 3.15
CA GLN A 195 16.43 9.20 2.70
C GLN A 195 15.41 10.32 2.51
N GLN A 196 14.24 10.02 1.95
CA GLN A 196 13.18 11.02 1.78
C GLN A 196 12.59 11.49 3.10
N LEU A 197 12.34 10.59 4.05
CA LEU A 197 11.85 10.96 5.38
C LEU A 197 12.84 11.87 6.09
N GLU A 198 14.15 11.60 5.98
CA GLU A 198 15.19 12.46 6.54
C GLU A 198 15.26 13.82 5.85
N LEU A 199 15.11 13.86 4.51
CA LEU A 199 14.99 15.10 3.75
C LEU A 199 13.78 15.93 4.20
N TYR A 200 12.62 15.30 4.39
CA TYR A 200 11.42 15.99 4.85
C TYR A 200 11.56 16.50 6.29
N ARG A 201 12.11 15.69 7.21
CA ARG A 201 12.38 16.09 8.58
C ARG A 201 13.36 17.25 8.67
N SER A 202 14.49 17.17 7.95
CA SER A 202 15.50 18.24 7.98
C SER A 202 14.95 19.56 7.43
N ARG A 203 14.08 19.51 6.42
CA ARG A 203 13.45 20.71 5.87
C ARG A 203 12.36 21.29 6.79
N LEU A 204 11.63 20.44 7.52
CA LEU A 204 10.58 20.89 8.45
C LEU A 204 11.11 21.32 9.81
N ASN A 205 12.17 20.69 10.31
CA ASN A 205 12.86 21.14 11.53
C ASN A 205 13.48 22.52 11.35
N ASN A 206 13.82 22.89 10.11
CA ASN A 206 14.28 24.23 9.74
C ASN A 206 13.16 25.15 9.20
N PHE A 207 11.90 24.72 9.30
CA PHE A 207 10.76 25.48 8.79
C PHE A 207 10.24 26.44 9.85
N GLU A 208 10.76 27.67 9.86
CA GLU A 208 10.16 28.77 10.64
C GLU A 208 9.03 29.47 9.88
N SER A 209 9.16 29.57 8.55
CA SER A 209 8.16 30.18 7.67
C SER A 209 8.40 29.83 6.20
N ILE A 210 7.37 29.99 5.36
CA ILE A 210 7.50 29.86 3.90
C ILE A 210 8.44 30.94 3.38
N THR A 211 9.55 30.54 2.74
CA THR A 211 10.54 31.47 2.20
C THR A 211 9.95 32.31 1.06
N PRO A 212 10.10 33.64 1.09
CA PRO A 212 9.68 34.48 -0.03
C PRO A 212 10.45 34.19 -1.31
N VAL A 213 9.72 34.10 -2.43
CA VAL A 213 10.28 33.89 -3.76
C VAL A 213 10.22 35.19 -4.56
N PRO A 214 11.31 35.60 -5.22
CA PRO A 214 11.28 36.80 -6.05
C PRO A 214 10.30 36.63 -7.21
N VAL A 215 9.50 37.68 -7.49
CA VAL A 215 8.64 37.71 -8.67
C VAL A 215 9.52 37.63 -9.93
N PRO A 216 9.24 36.70 -10.87
CA PRO A 216 10.02 36.60 -12.10
C PRO A 216 9.95 37.89 -12.92
N ALA A 217 11.09 38.38 -13.39
CA ALA A 217 11.17 39.60 -14.21
C ALA A 217 10.40 39.49 -15.54
N ALA A 218 10.18 38.27 -16.03
CA ALA A 218 9.40 37.99 -17.23
C ALA A 218 7.88 38.23 -17.03
N LEU A 219 7.40 38.30 -15.79
CA LEU A 219 5.99 38.57 -15.49
C LEU A 219 5.64 40.03 -15.79
N LYS A 220 4.73 40.27 -16.72
CA LYS A 220 4.32 41.61 -17.16
C LYS A 220 3.21 42.22 -16.29
N THR A 221 3.25 41.97 -14.98
CA THR A 221 2.36 42.58 -13.97
C THR A 221 3.00 42.49 -12.58
N SER A 222 2.56 43.35 -11.65
CA SER A 222 2.90 43.21 -10.24
C SER A 222 1.93 42.27 -9.52
N LEU A 223 2.44 41.45 -8.61
CA LEU A 223 1.61 40.65 -7.71
C LEU A 223 1.14 41.49 -6.52
N ARG A 224 -0.12 41.29 -6.10
CA ARG A 224 -0.62 41.78 -4.80
C ARG A 224 0.02 40.95 -3.67
N SER A 225 0.00 41.46 -2.44
CA SER A 225 0.62 40.79 -1.28
C SER A 225 0.12 39.35 -1.08
N TYR A 226 -1.17 39.11 -1.20
CA TYR A 226 -1.74 37.76 -1.09
C TYR A 226 -1.38 36.86 -2.28
N GLN A 227 -1.23 37.42 -3.48
CA GLN A 227 -0.79 36.67 -4.66
C GLN A 227 0.68 36.27 -4.55
N GLN A 228 1.50 37.13 -3.94
CA GLN A 228 2.89 36.81 -3.59
C GLN A 228 2.95 35.67 -2.57
N GLN A 229 2.06 35.67 -1.57
CA GLN A 229 1.96 34.56 -0.62
C GLN A 229 1.57 33.25 -1.31
N GLY A 230 0.61 33.30 -2.25
CA GLY A 230 0.25 32.15 -3.08
C GLY A 230 1.41 31.62 -3.92
N LEU A 231 2.20 32.50 -4.55
CA LEU A 231 3.42 32.12 -5.26
C LEU A 231 4.46 31.46 -4.34
N ASN A 232 4.70 32.02 -3.16
CA ASN A 232 5.62 31.46 -2.17
C ASN A 232 5.16 30.05 -1.75
N TRP A 233 3.86 29.86 -1.53
CA TRP A 233 3.27 28.58 -1.17
C TRP A 233 3.39 27.54 -2.28
N LEU A 234 3.10 27.91 -3.54
CA LEU A 234 3.28 27.02 -4.69
C LEU A 234 4.75 26.59 -4.85
N ASN A 235 5.70 27.51 -4.68
CA ASN A 235 7.11 27.21 -4.70
C ASN A 235 7.55 26.30 -3.54
N PHE A 236 7.00 26.51 -2.36
CA PHE A 236 7.23 25.62 -1.23
C PHE A 236 6.75 24.20 -1.54
N LEU A 237 5.54 24.03 -2.09
CA LEU A 237 5.06 22.71 -2.49
C LEU A 237 5.99 22.06 -3.52
N ASP A 238 6.46 22.81 -4.51
CA ASP A 238 7.44 22.38 -5.50
C ASP A 238 8.75 21.88 -4.88
N ASP A 239 9.31 22.62 -3.93
CA ASP A 239 10.56 22.25 -3.29
C ASP A 239 10.43 20.90 -2.57
N PHE A 240 9.27 20.60 -2.00
CA PHE A 240 8.98 19.34 -1.29
C PHE A 240 8.42 18.22 -2.20
N GLY A 241 8.15 18.52 -3.48
CA GLY A 241 7.50 17.58 -4.39
C GLY A 241 6.07 17.24 -3.97
N PHE A 242 5.38 18.19 -3.35
CA PHE A 242 3.97 18.05 -2.97
C PHE A 242 3.06 18.65 -4.04
N GLY A 243 1.88 18.03 -4.20
CA GLY A 243 0.75 18.67 -4.88
C GLY A 243 0.03 19.64 -3.95
N GLY A 244 -0.89 20.43 -4.50
CA GLY A 244 -1.73 21.32 -3.69
C GLY A 244 -2.96 21.82 -4.45
N CYS A 245 -3.98 22.21 -3.69
CA CYS A 245 -5.18 22.86 -4.19
C CYS A 245 -5.15 24.34 -3.84
N LEU A 246 -4.96 25.20 -4.84
CA LEU A 246 -5.05 26.65 -4.67
C LEU A 246 -6.54 27.06 -4.68
N ALA A 247 -7.16 27.07 -3.50
CA ALA A 247 -8.60 27.28 -3.32
C ALA A 247 -8.97 28.72 -2.93
N ASP A 248 -8.22 29.72 -3.41
CA ASP A 248 -8.54 31.13 -3.22
C ASP A 248 -9.92 31.48 -3.82
N ASP A 249 -10.62 32.46 -3.22
CA ASP A 249 -11.90 32.96 -3.72
C ASP A 249 -11.84 33.37 -5.20
N MET A 250 -12.99 33.25 -5.87
CA MET A 250 -13.14 33.68 -7.26
C MET A 250 -12.79 35.17 -7.41
N GLY A 251 -11.98 35.52 -8.41
CA GLY A 251 -11.55 36.90 -8.66
C GLY A 251 -10.25 37.32 -7.95
N LEU A 252 -9.65 36.49 -7.10
CA LEU A 252 -8.36 36.77 -6.48
C LEU A 252 -7.14 36.58 -7.42
N GLY A 253 -7.38 36.21 -8.68
CA GLY A 253 -6.34 36.12 -9.70
C GLY A 253 -5.43 34.90 -9.53
N LYS A 254 -6.02 33.72 -9.26
CA LYS A 254 -5.32 32.42 -9.22
C LYS A 254 -4.51 32.17 -10.49
N THR A 255 -5.06 32.52 -11.65
CA THR A 255 -4.39 32.42 -12.96
C THR A 255 -3.04 33.14 -12.96
N ILE A 256 -2.98 34.37 -12.46
CA ILE A 256 -1.74 35.15 -12.39
C ILE A 256 -0.72 34.50 -11.46
N GLN A 257 -1.17 33.93 -10.32
CA GLN A 257 -0.29 33.20 -9.40
C GLN A 257 0.33 31.97 -10.08
N VAL A 258 -0.48 31.21 -10.83
CA VAL A 258 -0.03 30.02 -11.58
C VAL A 258 0.93 30.42 -12.71
N ILE A 259 0.66 31.50 -13.43
CA ILE A 259 1.56 32.04 -14.47
C ILE A 259 2.90 32.47 -13.87
N ALA A 260 2.88 33.20 -12.76
CA ALA A 260 4.10 33.59 -12.05
C ALA A 260 4.89 32.36 -11.59
N PHE A 261 4.19 31.32 -11.11
CA PHE A 261 4.81 30.07 -10.71
C PHE A 261 5.44 29.31 -11.89
N MET A 262 4.78 29.22 -13.05
CA MET A 262 5.38 28.63 -14.26
C MET A 262 6.66 29.36 -14.70
N LEU A 263 6.72 30.68 -14.55
CA LEU A 263 7.94 31.44 -14.83
C LEU A 263 9.07 31.12 -13.82
N VAL A 264 8.75 30.90 -12.54
CA VAL A 264 9.73 30.38 -11.57
C VAL A 264 10.22 28.99 -11.98
N LEU A 265 9.30 28.10 -12.36
CA LEU A 265 9.62 26.74 -12.80
C LEU A 265 10.53 26.70 -14.02
N ARG A 266 10.34 27.59 -14.99
CA ARG A 266 11.20 27.72 -16.18
C ARG A 266 12.67 27.99 -15.80
N HIS A 267 12.91 28.76 -14.74
CA HIS A 267 14.26 29.00 -14.23
C HIS A 267 14.82 27.81 -13.46
N LYS A 268 14.00 27.15 -12.63
CA LYS A 268 14.41 25.98 -11.85
C LYS A 268 14.67 24.75 -12.71
N ARG A 269 13.87 24.55 -13.77
CA ARG A 269 13.88 23.38 -14.64
C ARG A 269 13.85 23.80 -16.12
N PRO A 270 14.98 24.28 -16.67
CA PRO A 270 15.06 24.68 -18.07
C PRO A 270 14.67 23.52 -19.00
N GLY A 271 13.74 23.78 -19.93
CA GLY A 271 13.23 22.76 -20.87
C GLY A 271 12.13 21.86 -20.32
N GLY A 272 11.64 22.10 -19.09
CA GLY A 272 10.43 21.46 -18.58
C GLY A 272 9.19 21.94 -19.33
N THR A 273 8.30 21.00 -19.68
CA THR A 273 7.02 21.30 -20.31
C THR A 273 5.89 21.00 -19.34
N HIS A 274 4.99 21.96 -19.16
CA HIS A 274 3.83 21.86 -18.28
C HIS A 274 2.54 21.73 -19.10
N VAL A 275 1.50 21.12 -18.53
CA VAL A 275 0.17 21.08 -19.15
C VAL A 275 -0.86 21.78 -18.28
N ILE A 276 -1.68 22.62 -18.90
CA ILE A 276 -2.83 23.29 -18.30
C ILE A 276 -4.09 22.69 -18.90
N ILE A 277 -4.98 22.18 -18.05
CA ILE A 277 -6.24 21.56 -18.44
C ILE A 277 -7.36 22.42 -17.86
N VAL A 278 -8.20 22.94 -18.75
CA VAL A 278 -9.26 23.90 -18.40
C VAL A 278 -10.61 23.47 -18.99
N PRO A 279 -11.74 24.00 -18.49
CA PRO A 279 -13.00 23.96 -19.23
C PRO A 279 -12.84 24.55 -20.63
N THR A 280 -13.56 23.99 -21.62
CA THR A 280 -13.50 24.45 -23.01
C THR A 280 -13.75 25.96 -23.16
N SER A 281 -14.64 26.53 -22.34
CA SER A 281 -14.95 27.97 -22.32
C SER A 281 -13.78 28.85 -21.87
N LEU A 282 -12.82 28.29 -21.11
CA LEU A 282 -11.70 29.05 -20.53
C LEU A 282 -10.41 28.94 -21.34
N VAL A 283 -10.35 28.11 -22.39
CA VAL A 283 -9.14 27.94 -23.24
C VAL A 283 -8.68 29.29 -23.82
N PHE A 284 -9.60 30.05 -24.44
CA PHE A 284 -9.24 31.34 -25.02
C PHE A 284 -8.83 32.38 -23.96
N ASN A 285 -9.45 32.35 -22.78
CA ASN A 285 -9.09 33.25 -21.69
C ASN A 285 -7.66 32.97 -21.20
N TRP A 286 -7.33 31.70 -20.94
CA TRP A 286 -5.98 31.30 -20.55
C TRP A 286 -4.92 31.67 -21.58
N GLN A 287 -5.23 31.51 -22.87
CA GLN A 287 -4.34 31.93 -23.94
C GLN A 287 -4.06 33.44 -23.88
N GLN A 288 -5.11 34.27 -23.73
CA GLN A 288 -4.94 35.73 -23.62
C GLN A 288 -4.17 36.13 -22.37
N GLU A 289 -4.40 35.47 -21.23
CA GLU A 289 -3.67 35.76 -19.99
C GLU A 289 -2.19 35.37 -20.09
N LEU A 290 -1.87 34.23 -20.72
CA LEU A 290 -0.49 33.82 -20.98
C LEU A 290 0.23 34.81 -21.90
N GLU A 291 -0.41 35.20 -23.02
CA GLU A 291 0.14 36.19 -23.95
C GLU A 291 0.33 37.56 -23.28
N LYS A 292 -0.60 37.97 -22.41
CA LYS A 292 -0.55 39.25 -21.72
C LYS A 292 0.50 39.30 -20.61
N PHE A 293 0.53 38.29 -19.74
CA PHE A 293 1.31 38.32 -18.50
C PHE A 293 2.65 37.60 -18.61
N ALA A 294 2.81 36.66 -19.53
CA ALA A 294 4.04 35.91 -19.73
C ALA A 294 4.31 35.61 -21.23
N PRO A 295 4.44 36.65 -22.09
CA PRO A 295 4.61 36.49 -23.54
C PRO A 295 5.86 35.72 -23.96
N GLU A 296 6.80 35.51 -23.03
CA GLU A 296 8.05 34.78 -23.27
C GLU A 296 7.90 33.25 -23.16
N LEU A 297 6.75 32.76 -22.66
CA LEU A 297 6.42 31.34 -22.60
C LEU A 297 5.95 30.86 -23.98
N LYS A 298 6.55 29.77 -24.48
CA LYS A 298 6.10 29.10 -25.70
C LYS A 298 4.89 28.23 -25.38
N VAL A 299 3.71 28.66 -25.85
CA VAL A 299 2.44 27.98 -25.58
C VAL A 299 1.98 27.20 -26.82
N LEU A 300 1.62 25.93 -26.63
CA LEU A 300 0.92 25.10 -27.61
C LEU A 300 -0.53 24.90 -27.17
N THR A 301 -1.49 25.39 -27.95
CA THR A 301 -2.92 25.17 -27.67
C THR A 301 -3.44 23.95 -28.45
N LEU A 302 -3.85 22.90 -27.73
CA LEU A 302 -4.49 21.72 -28.28
C LEU A 302 -6.01 21.87 -28.21
N TYR A 303 -6.59 22.53 -29.22
CA TYR A 303 -8.02 22.78 -29.29
C TYR A 303 -8.52 22.89 -30.74
N GLY A 304 -9.80 22.54 -30.99
CA GLY A 304 -10.46 22.74 -32.29
C GLY A 304 -10.24 21.62 -33.33
N ILE A 305 -10.43 21.94 -34.62
CA ILE A 305 -10.34 20.97 -35.74
C ILE A 305 -8.90 20.82 -36.23
N SER A 306 -8.08 21.86 -36.08
CA SER A 306 -6.67 21.91 -36.49
C SER A 306 -5.72 21.26 -35.48
N ARG A 307 -6.14 20.16 -34.85
CA ARG A 307 -5.36 19.46 -33.82
C ARG A 307 -4.14 18.81 -34.48
N VAL A 308 -2.94 19.24 -34.12
CA VAL A 308 -1.72 18.57 -34.59
C VAL A 308 -1.63 17.23 -33.89
N LYS A 309 -1.87 16.14 -34.63
CA LYS A 309 -1.76 14.77 -34.13
C LYS A 309 -0.63 14.06 -34.86
N LYS A 310 0.33 13.56 -34.08
CA LYS A 310 1.38 12.57 -34.39
C LYS A 310 2.84 13.03 -34.48
N ASN A 311 3.17 14.31 -34.68
CA ASN A 311 4.58 14.75 -34.80
C ASN A 311 4.95 15.98 -33.94
N THR A 312 4.13 16.37 -32.97
CA THR A 312 4.44 17.53 -32.14
C THR A 312 5.43 17.15 -31.05
N SER A 313 6.61 17.76 -31.07
CA SER A 313 7.57 17.69 -29.96
C SER A 313 7.11 18.61 -28.84
N PHE A 314 6.46 18.05 -27.80
CA PHE A 314 6.02 18.81 -26.63
C PHE A 314 7.17 19.51 -25.91
N SER A 315 8.36 18.90 -25.90
CA SER A 315 9.60 19.47 -25.34
C SER A 315 10.05 20.79 -25.98
N SER A 316 9.46 21.20 -27.10
CA SER A 316 9.73 22.50 -27.74
C SER A 316 8.93 23.66 -27.12
N TYR A 317 7.99 23.35 -26.24
CA TYR A 317 7.06 24.30 -25.61
C TYR A 317 7.26 24.32 -24.09
N ASP A 318 7.04 25.49 -23.49
CA ASP A 318 7.04 25.64 -22.03
C ASP A 318 5.67 25.18 -21.47
N VAL A 319 4.57 25.44 -22.20
CA VAL A 319 3.20 25.15 -21.77
C VAL A 319 2.37 24.53 -22.89
N VAL A 320 1.65 23.46 -22.57
CA VAL A 320 0.59 22.89 -23.41
C VAL A 320 -0.76 23.23 -22.78
N LEU A 321 -1.60 23.97 -23.48
CA LEU A 321 -2.95 24.33 -23.05
C LEU A 321 -3.98 23.43 -23.75
N THR A 322 -4.83 22.76 -22.98
CA THR A 322 -5.86 21.86 -23.51
C THR A 322 -7.13 21.93 -22.68
N SER A 323 -8.21 21.32 -23.17
CA SER A 323 -9.45 21.17 -22.40
C SER A 323 -9.66 19.76 -21.89
N TYR A 324 -10.47 19.59 -20.84
CA TYR A 324 -10.83 18.27 -20.32
C TYR A 324 -11.38 17.32 -21.41
N GLY A 325 -12.22 17.84 -22.32
CA GLY A 325 -12.75 17.05 -23.43
C GLY A 325 -11.68 16.60 -24.42
N VAL A 326 -10.71 17.46 -24.74
CA VAL A 326 -9.59 17.11 -25.63
C VAL A 326 -8.66 16.11 -24.95
N LEU A 327 -8.33 16.32 -23.67
CA LEU A 327 -7.54 15.40 -22.86
C LEU A 327 -8.10 13.98 -22.93
N LEU A 328 -9.41 13.79 -22.70
CA LEU A 328 -10.05 12.48 -22.76
C LEU A 328 -9.96 11.87 -24.16
N SER A 329 -10.21 12.65 -25.20
CA SER A 329 -10.16 12.16 -26.59
C SER A 329 -8.75 11.75 -27.04
N ASP A 330 -7.72 12.43 -26.51
CA ASP A 330 -6.33 12.31 -26.96
C ASP A 330 -5.39 11.76 -25.88
N ILE A 331 -5.95 11.12 -24.85
CA ILE A 331 -5.21 10.64 -23.68
C ILE A 331 -4.08 9.67 -24.05
N HIS A 332 -4.29 8.84 -25.07
CA HIS A 332 -3.29 7.89 -25.53
C HIS A 332 -2.03 8.58 -26.09
N PHE A 333 -2.18 9.76 -26.69
CA PHE A 333 -1.07 10.57 -27.18
C PHE A 333 -0.44 11.40 -26.05
N LEU A 334 -1.26 12.00 -25.18
CA LEU A 334 -0.74 12.82 -24.08
C LEU A 334 0.03 12.00 -23.03
N LYS A 335 -0.33 10.73 -22.82
CA LYS A 335 0.39 9.82 -21.92
C LYS A 335 1.77 9.38 -22.44
N THR A 336 2.14 9.66 -23.68
CA THR A 336 3.47 9.30 -24.20
C THR A 336 4.56 10.30 -23.82
N PHE A 337 4.22 11.36 -23.09
CA PHE A 337 5.13 12.43 -22.71
C PHE A 337 5.00 12.73 -21.22
N ASP A 338 6.14 12.86 -20.54
CA ASP A 338 6.21 13.17 -19.11
C ASP A 338 6.19 14.69 -18.90
N PHE A 339 5.01 15.22 -18.57
CA PHE A 339 4.86 16.62 -18.19
C PHE A 339 5.43 16.89 -16.81
N SER A 340 6.13 18.02 -16.65
CA SER A 340 6.71 18.41 -15.36
C SER A 340 5.66 18.87 -14.34
N TYR A 341 4.59 19.51 -14.81
CA TYR A 341 3.44 19.87 -13.98
C TYR A 341 2.13 19.69 -14.75
N ILE A 342 1.08 19.34 -14.02
CA ILE A 342 -0.30 19.30 -14.49
C ILE A 342 -1.09 20.32 -13.67
N PHE A 343 -1.55 21.39 -14.32
CA PHE A 343 -2.42 22.39 -13.71
C PHE A 343 -3.86 22.14 -14.13
N LEU A 344 -4.75 21.99 -13.16
CA LEU A 344 -6.18 21.77 -13.38
C LEU A 344 -6.95 23.02 -12.94
N ASP A 345 -7.60 23.69 -13.89
CA ASP A 345 -8.52 24.78 -13.57
C ASP A 345 -9.94 24.24 -13.45
N GLU A 346 -10.74 24.82 -12.56
CA GLU A 346 -12.12 24.38 -12.25
C GLU A 346 -12.19 22.85 -12.04
N SER A 347 -11.32 22.35 -11.15
CA SER A 347 -11.08 20.92 -10.93
C SER A 347 -12.27 20.12 -10.42
N GLN A 348 -13.39 20.76 -10.04
CA GLN A 348 -14.65 20.08 -9.75
C GLN A 348 -15.15 19.20 -10.90
N ALA A 349 -14.65 19.42 -12.13
CA ALA A 349 -14.92 18.56 -13.28
C ALA A 349 -14.38 17.12 -13.13
N ILE A 350 -13.47 16.86 -12.17
CA ILE A 350 -12.86 15.53 -11.94
C ILE A 350 -13.42 14.79 -10.72
N LYS A 351 -14.47 15.34 -10.07
CA LYS A 351 -15.12 14.73 -8.90
C LYS A 351 -15.71 13.36 -9.16
#